data_AF-A0A354FH26-F1
#
_entry.id   AF-A0A354FH26-F1
#
_cell.length_a   1.000
_cell.length_b   1.000
_cell.length_c   1.000
_cell.angle_alpha   90.00
_cell.angle_beta   90.00
_cell.angle_gamma   90.00
#
_symmetry.space_group_name_H-M   'P 1'
#
loop_
_entity.id
_entity.type
_entity.pdbx_description
1 polymer ?
#
loop_
_entity_poly.entity_id
_entity_poly.type
_entity_poly.pdbx_seq_one_letter_code
_entity_poly.pdbx_strand_id
1 'polypeptide(L)'
;MLAFALAALLLLITPGPGVMSLAGVGAAFGARPGLAYMSGLCLGTNLVAGMVVAGYAALLLATPYIRTALMALSFGYLFWLALKIAFAGR
;
A
#
# COMPACT_ATOMS: atom_id res chain seq x y z
N MET A 1 -15.87 16.60 12.98
CA MET A 1 -14.89 16.01 13.92
C MET A 1 -15.22 14.56 14.26
N LEU A 2 -16.44 14.22 14.71
CA LEU A 2 -16.80 12.84 15.05
C LEU A 2 -16.63 11.83 13.90
N ALA A 3 -17.06 12.19 12.68
CA ALA A 3 -16.89 11.33 11.49
C ALA A 3 -15.42 11.11 11.11
N PHE A 4 -14.58 12.13 11.26
CA PHE A 4 -13.13 12.02 11.05
C PHE A 4 -12.49 11.13 12.11
N ALA A 5 -12.87 11.29 13.38
CA ALA A 5 -12.42 10.44 14.47
C ALA A 5 -12.82 8.98 14.24
N LEU A 6 -14.06 8.71 13.85
CA LEU A 6 -14.55 7.38 13.49
C LEU A 6 -13.77 6.78 12.31
N ALA A 7 -13.57 7.54 11.23
CA ALA A 7 -12.81 7.09 10.07
C ALA A 7 -11.34 6.79 10.43
N ALA A 8 -10.68 7.67 11.20
CA ALA A 8 -9.31 7.46 11.65
C ALA A 8 -9.20 6.22 12.56
N LEU A 9 -10.17 6.01 13.44
CA LEU A 9 -10.23 4.86 14.33
C LEU A 9 -10.42 3.56 13.54
N LEU A 10 -11.33 3.53 12.57
CA LEU A 10 -11.52 2.40 11.64
C LEU A 10 -10.25 2.11 10.81
N LEU A 11 -9.57 3.15 10.33
CA LEU A 11 -8.32 3.02 9.58
C LEU A 11 -7.15 2.53 10.45
N LEU A 12 -7.08 2.92 11.73
CA LEU A 12 -6.05 2.46 12.65
C LEU A 12 -6.24 0.99 13.05
N ILE A 13 -7.49 0.58 13.30
CA ILE A 13 -7.79 -0.79 13.73
C ILE A 13 -7.58 -1.78 12.58
N THR A 14 -7.80 -1.36 11.32
CA THR A 14 -7.68 -2.26 10.17
C THR A 14 -6.20 -2.43 9.82
N PRO A 15 -5.58 -3.60 10.08
CA PRO A 15 -4.21 -3.83 9.67
C PRO A 15 -4.12 -3.70 8.14
N GLY A 16 -3.32 -2.74 7.69
CA GLY A 16 -3.12 -2.50 6.26
C GLY A 16 -2.44 -3.68 5.53
N PRO A 17 -2.45 -3.67 4.19
CA PRO A 17 -1.82 -4.72 3.40
C PRO A 17 -0.31 -4.87 3.68
N GLY A 18 0.38 -3.79 4.05
CA GLY A 18 1.81 -3.84 4.40
C GLY A 18 2.09 -4.67 5.65
N VAL A 19 1.30 -4.49 6.71
CA VAL A 19 1.46 -5.26 7.96
C VAL A 19 0.97 -6.70 7.79
N MET A 20 -0.10 -6.93 7.02
CA MET A 20 -0.57 -8.27 6.64
C MET A 20 0.47 -9.03 5.82
N SER A 21 1.12 -8.37 4.85
CA SER A 21 2.16 -8.99 4.03
C SER A 21 3.43 -9.27 4.83
N LEU A 22 3.82 -8.37 5.74
CA LEU A 22 4.94 -8.62 6.66
C LEU A 22 4.65 -9.79 7.60
N ALA A 23 3.44 -9.87 8.16
CA ALA A 23 3.03 -10.97 9.02
C ALA A 23 3.02 -12.30 8.27
N GLY A 24 2.51 -12.33 7.03
CA GLY A 24 2.53 -13.51 6.17
C GLY A 24 3.95 -13.95 5.80
N VAL A 25 4.82 -13.02 5.39
CA VAL A 25 6.22 -13.32 5.05
C VAL A 25 7.01 -13.77 6.28
N GLY A 26 6.81 -13.12 7.43
CA GLY A 26 7.46 -13.49 8.69
C GLY A 26 7.01 -14.86 9.20
N ALA A 27 5.73 -15.21 9.04
CA ALA A 27 5.20 -16.51 9.43
C ALA A 27 5.63 -17.64 8.47
N ALA A 28 5.68 -17.39 7.16
CA ALA A 28 6.00 -18.41 6.16
C ALA A 28 7.50 -18.66 5.95
N PHE A 29 8.32 -17.60 6.04
CA PHE A 29 9.76 -17.66 5.71
C PHE A 29 10.68 -17.39 6.92
N GLY A 30 10.12 -17.09 8.10
CA GLY A 30 10.85 -16.87 9.34
C GLY A 30 11.37 -15.44 9.54
N ALA A 31 12.08 -15.24 10.66
CA ALA A 31 12.45 -13.90 11.14
C ALA A 31 13.41 -13.14 10.22
N ARG A 32 14.41 -13.82 9.61
CA ARG A 32 15.41 -13.17 8.76
C ARG A 32 14.79 -12.56 7.48
N PRO A 33 14.00 -13.29 6.68
CA PRO A 33 13.30 -12.72 5.53
C PRO A 33 12.26 -11.67 5.93
N GLY A 34 11.57 -11.86 7.06
CA GLY A 34 10.64 -10.87 7.60
C GLY A 34 11.31 -9.53 7.93
N LEU A 35 12.48 -9.53 8.57
CA LEU A 35 13.24 -8.32 8.88
C LEU A 35 13.76 -7.61 7.62
N ALA A 36 14.22 -8.37 6.62
CA ALA A 36 14.63 -7.81 5.32
C ALA A 36 13.43 -7.18 4.57
N TYR A 37 12.26 -7.82 4.63
CA TYR A 37 11.04 -7.26 4.06
C TYR A 37 10.60 -5.97 4.80
N MET A 38 10.66 -5.97 6.13
CA MET A 38 10.37 -4.80 6.95
C MET A 38 11.29 -3.62 6.63
N SER A 39 12.60 -3.85 6.54
CA SER A 39 13.56 -2.78 6.23
C SER A 39 13.34 -2.22 4.83
N GLY A 40 13.06 -3.08 3.84
CA GLY A 40 12.67 -2.66 2.49
C GLY A 40 11.39 -1.83 2.50
N LEU A 41 10.37 -2.24 3.27
CA LEU A 41 9.10 -1.52 3.40
C LEU A 41 9.30 -0.13 4.03
N CYS A 42 10.08 -0.05 5.12
CA CYS A 42 10.39 1.22 5.79
C CYS A 42 11.18 2.15 4.87
N LEU A 43 12.23 1.65 4.21
CA LEU A 43 13.03 2.47 3.30
C LEU A 43 12.20 2.98 2.14
N GLY A 44 11.42 2.11 1.48
CA GLY A 44 10.56 2.50 0.36
C GLY A 44 9.54 3.58 0.73
N THR A 45 8.84 3.41 1.86
CA THR A 45 7.88 4.41 2.36
C THR A 45 8.55 5.77 2.64
N ASN A 46 9.70 5.77 3.32
CA ASN A 46 10.40 7.02 3.63
C ASN A 46 10.95 7.70 2.37
N LEU A 47 11.41 6.93 1.38
CA LEU A 47 11.89 7.45 0.10
C LEU A 47 10.74 8.15 -0.67
N VAL A 48 9.58 7.49 -0.77
CA VAL A 48 8.40 8.07 -1.40
C VAL A 48 7.94 9.31 -0.66
N ALA A 49 7.90 9.28 0.68
CA ALA A 49 7.56 10.46 1.49
C ALA A 49 8.53 11.61 1.22
N GLY A 50 9.84 11.33 1.14
CA GLY A 50 10.86 12.32 0.78
C GLY A 50 10.63 12.94 -0.59
N MET A 51 10.29 12.13 -1.60
CA MET A 51 9.94 12.62 -2.95
C MET A 51 8.69 13.50 -2.93
N VAL A 52 7.67 13.13 -2.15
CA VAL A 52 6.45 13.93 -2.01
C VAL A 52 6.76 15.27 -1.36
N VAL A 53 7.55 15.30 -0.29
CA VAL A 53 7.98 16.54 0.37
C VAL A 53 8.83 17.41 -0.56
N ALA A 54 9.66 16.79 -1.41
CA ALA A 54 10.43 17.49 -2.45
C ALA A 54 9.55 18.05 -3.59
N GLY A 55 8.23 17.86 -3.57
CA GLY A 55 7.29 18.48 -4.51
C GLY A 55 6.99 17.66 -5.76
N TYR A 56 7.49 16.43 -5.87
CA TYR A 56 7.21 15.56 -7.03
C TYR A 56 5.72 15.26 -7.21
N ALA A 57 4.95 15.24 -6.10
CA ALA A 57 3.50 15.07 -6.17
C ALA A 57 2.81 16.18 -6.96
N ALA A 58 3.28 17.44 -6.85
CA ALA A 58 2.71 18.56 -7.58
C ALA A 58 2.93 18.44 -9.09
N LEU A 59 4.10 17.96 -9.52
CA LEU A 59 4.41 17.72 -10.93
C LEU A 59 3.54 16.61 -11.53
N LEU A 60 3.33 15.54 -10.77
CA LEU A 60 2.48 14.42 -11.18
C LEU A 60 0.99 14.81 -11.24
N LEU A 61 0.52 15.62 -10.30
CA LEU A 61 -0.88 16.04 -10.21
C LEU A 61 -1.22 17.22 -11.13
N ALA A 62 -0.23 17.96 -11.63
CA ALA A 62 -0.44 19.02 -12.62
C ALA A 62 -1.03 18.48 -13.93
N THR A 63 -0.76 17.21 -14.27
CA THR A 63 -1.30 16.57 -15.48
C THR A 63 -2.50 15.68 -15.12
N PRO A 64 -3.73 16.03 -15.53
CA PRO A 64 -4.93 15.28 -15.13
C PRO A 64 -4.94 13.83 -15.64
N TYR A 65 -4.26 13.57 -16.76
CA TYR A 65 -4.15 12.22 -17.33
C TYR A 65 -3.36 11.25 -16.45
N ILE A 66 -2.31 11.74 -15.75
CA ILE A 66 -1.45 10.91 -14.90
C ILE A 66 -2.27 10.34 -13.75
N ARG A 67 -3.08 11.18 -13.09
CA ARG A 67 -3.97 10.75 -12.00
C ARG A 67 -4.94 9.66 -12.46
N THR A 68 -5.61 9.87 -13.59
CA THR A 68 -6.59 8.90 -14.11
C THR A 68 -5.91 7.58 -14.52
N ALA A 69 -4.75 7.65 -15.15
CA ALA A 69 -3.98 6.47 -15.53
C ALA A 69 -3.53 5.66 -14.30
N LEU A 70 -2.96 6.32 -13.28
CA LEU A 70 -2.59 5.68 -12.02
C LEU A 70 -3.81 5.04 -11.34
N MET A 71 -4.94 5.74 -11.28
CA MET A 71 -6.16 5.21 -10.67
C MET A 71 -6.69 3.98 -11.41
N ALA A 72 -6.71 4.02 -12.75
CA ALA A 72 -7.13 2.90 -13.57
C ALA A 72 -6.18 1.69 -13.42
N LEU A 73 -4.87 1.93 -13.39
CA LEU A 73 -3.85 0.89 -13.18
C LEU A 73 -3.95 0.26 -11.78
N SER A 74 -4.08 1.08 -10.74
CA SER A 74 -4.24 0.59 -9.36
C SER A 74 -5.53 -0.22 -9.20
N PHE A 75 -6.65 0.28 -9.74
CA PHE A 75 -7.91 -0.46 -9.73
C PHE A 75 -7.79 -1.76 -10.52
N GLY A 76 -7.22 -1.73 -11.72
CA GLY A 76 -7.01 -2.92 -12.55
C GLY A 76 -6.15 -3.98 -11.86
N TYR A 77 -5.07 -3.56 -11.19
CA TYR A 77 -4.21 -4.46 -10.42
C TYR A 77 -4.95 -5.08 -9.24
N LEU A 78 -5.68 -4.28 -8.44
CA LEU A 78 -6.45 -4.78 -7.30
C LEU A 78 -7.59 -5.70 -7.75
N PHE A 79 -8.25 -5.38 -8.85
CA PHE A 79 -9.28 -6.21 -9.44
C PHE A 79 -8.71 -7.55 -9.93
N TRP A 80 -7.59 -7.52 -10.65
CA TRP A 80 -6.88 -8.73 -11.05
C TRP A 80 -6.45 -9.56 -9.84
N LEU A 81 -5.92 -8.94 -8.79
CA LEU A 81 -5.51 -9.62 -7.57
C LEU A 81 -6.72 -10.27 -6.87
N ALA A 82 -7.86 -9.58 -6.80
CA ALA A 82 -9.10 -10.12 -6.25
C ALA A 82 -9.58 -11.35 -7.03
N LEU A 83 -9.58 -11.29 -8.37
CA LEU A 83 -9.89 -12.44 -9.22
C LEU A 83 -8.91 -13.59 -8.96
N LYS A 84 -7.62 -13.29 -8.88
CA LYS A 84 -6.58 -14.29 -8.61
C LYS A 84 -6.83 -15.03 -7.29
N ILE A 85 -7.19 -14.30 -6.22
CA ILE A 85 -7.50 -14.90 -4.91
C ILE A 85 -8.80 -15.72 -4.97
N ALA A 86 -9.84 -15.19 -5.63
CA ALA A 86 -11.13 -15.87 -5.77
C ALA A 86 -11.02 -17.21 -6.54
N PHE A 87 -10.13 -17.29 -7.53
CA PHE A 87 -9.92 -18.51 -8.32
C PHE A 87 -8.79 -19.42 -7.82
N ALA A 88 -7.95 -18.98 -6.87
CA ALA A 88 -6.87 -19.79 -6.30
C ALA A 88 -7.38 -20.89 -5.33
N GLY A 89 -8.63 -20.83 -4.88
CA GLY A 89 -9.25 -21.81 -3.98
C GLY A 89 -9.90 -23.01 -4.69
N ARG A 90 -9.54 -23.30 -5.95
CA ARG A 90 -9.93 -24.51 -6.68
C ARG A 90 -8.75 -25.47 -6.80
#